data_AF-A0A916QRJ5-F1
#
_entry.id   AF-A0A916QRJ5-F1
#
_cell.length_a   1.000
_cell.length_b   1.000
_cell.length_c   1.000
_cell.angle_alpha   90.00
_cell.angle_beta   90.00
_cell.angle_gamma   90.00
#
_symmetry.space_group_name_H-M   'P 1'
#
loop_
_entity.id
_entity.type
_entity.pdbx_description
1 polymer ?
#
loop_
_entity_poly.entity_id
_entity_poly.type
_entity_poly.pdbx_seq_one_letter_code
_entity_poly.pdbx_strand_id
1 'polypeptide(L)'
;MSFIGGIIITILGFSVNNNDLGSVILGSTFLAILFIVLAILLARFFILEIPLAVEEVAGATKTLGRSWELTKGYVRRIFIILVIAGLITLPVGIILQIFTTILQGILLLAISPTQPIDATNPNIQFLSFLLGYAIGLLSNVFLLPFWQAIKAVVYYDLRTRREGIDLQLRKQDI
;
A
#
# COMPACT_ATOMS: atom_id res chain seq x y z
N MET A 1 5.14 0.86 -3.94
CA MET A 1 4.89 1.89 -2.91
C MET A 1 5.78 3.15 -3.03
N SER A 2 6.86 3.17 -3.84
CA SER A 2 7.83 4.29 -3.91
C SER A 2 7.33 5.58 -4.60
N PHE A 3 6.55 5.47 -5.70
CA PHE A 3 6.13 6.66 -6.47
C PHE A 3 5.12 7.56 -5.75
N ILE A 4 4.12 6.97 -5.08
CA ILE A 4 3.09 7.70 -4.33
C ILE A 4 3.69 8.37 -3.09
N GLY A 5 4.60 7.67 -2.39
CA GLY A 5 5.35 8.24 -1.28
C GLY A 5 6.23 9.43 -1.70
N GLY A 6 6.90 9.32 -2.86
CA GLY A 6 7.68 10.41 -3.44
C GLY A 6 6.85 11.66 -3.72
N ILE A 7 5.68 11.52 -4.35
CA ILE A 7 4.78 12.64 -4.65
C ILE A 7 4.29 13.32 -3.36
N ILE A 8 3.93 12.55 -2.34
CA ILE A 8 3.48 13.08 -1.04
C ILE A 8 4.61 13.86 -0.36
N ILE A 9 5.85 13.35 -0.40
CA ILE A 9 7.02 14.01 0.19
C ILE A 9 7.38 15.29 -0.57
N THR A 10 7.28 15.30 -1.90
CA THR A 10 7.52 16.50 -2.73
C THR A 10 6.47 17.59 -2.47
N ILE A 11 5.19 17.22 -2.35
CA ILE A 11 4.11 18.19 -2.05
C ILE A 11 4.26 18.75 -0.64
N LEU A 12 4.58 17.91 0.36
CA LEU A 12 4.86 18.36 1.72
C LEU A 12 6.11 19.25 1.78
N GLY A 13 7.17 18.88 1.05
CA GLY A 13 8.40 19.67 0.95
C GLY A 13 8.20 21.04 0.29
N PHE A 14 7.35 21.13 -0.74
CA PHE A 14 6.99 22.39 -1.40
C PHE A 14 6.13 23.30 -0.50
N SER A 15 5.26 22.70 0.30
CA SER A 15 4.39 23.39 1.25
C SER A 15 5.16 24.02 2.42
N VAL A 16 6.22 23.34 2.90
CA VAL A 16 7.08 23.82 4.00
C VAL A 16 8.10 24.88 3.55
N ASN A 17 8.50 24.88 2.27
CA ASN A 17 9.52 25.81 1.76
C ASN A 17 8.99 27.26 1.66
N ASN A 18 7.69 27.42 1.37
CA ASN A 18 7.02 28.70 1.39
C ASN A 18 6.41 28.90 2.78
N ASN A 19 7.09 29.65 3.65
CA ASN A 19 6.67 29.93 5.05
C ASN A 19 5.33 30.69 5.19
N ASP A 20 4.54 30.77 4.12
CA ASP A 20 3.18 31.28 4.16
C ASP A 20 2.26 30.24 4.81
N LEU A 21 1.72 30.59 5.97
CA LEU A 21 0.76 29.76 6.70
C LEU A 21 -0.43 29.32 5.81
N GLY A 22 -0.78 30.14 4.81
CA GLY A 22 -1.82 29.83 3.83
C GLY A 22 -1.49 28.63 2.92
N SER A 23 -0.27 28.53 2.40
CA SER A 23 0.15 27.39 1.56
C SER A 23 0.26 26.11 2.36
N VAL A 24 0.74 26.20 3.61
CA VAL A 24 0.82 25.05 4.53
C VAL A 24 -0.56 24.46 4.82
N ILE A 25 -1.53 25.31 5.17
CA ILE A 25 -2.90 24.87 5.51
C ILE A 25 -3.60 24.29 4.28
N LEU A 26 -3.51 24.96 3.11
CA LEU A 26 -4.11 24.45 1.87
C LEU A 26 -3.49 23.12 1.43
N GLY A 27 -2.16 23.00 1.47
CA GLY A 27 -1.47 21.77 1.10
C GLY A 27 -1.80 20.61 2.04
N SER A 28 -1.83 20.85 3.35
CA SER A 28 -2.19 19.84 4.35
C SER A 28 -3.65 19.39 4.21
N THR A 29 -4.57 20.34 3.99
CA THR A 29 -6.01 20.05 3.81
C THR A 29 -6.24 19.24 2.54
N PHE A 30 -5.59 19.60 1.43
CA PHE A 30 -5.69 18.86 0.18
C PHE A 30 -5.17 17.43 0.33
N LEU A 31 -4.03 17.24 1.01
CA LEU A 31 -3.48 15.91 1.29
C LEU A 31 -4.40 15.08 2.20
N ALA A 32 -5.02 15.70 3.20
CA ALA A 32 -5.98 15.01 4.08
C ALA A 32 -7.22 14.56 3.30
N ILE A 33 -7.78 15.41 2.44
CA ILE A 33 -8.91 15.05 1.58
C ILE A 33 -8.52 13.93 0.61
N LEU A 34 -7.36 14.05 -0.05
CA LEU A 34 -6.85 13.02 -0.96
C LEU A 34 -6.67 11.68 -0.25
N PHE A 35 -6.14 11.69 0.98
CA PHE A 35 -5.97 10.50 1.80
C PHE A 35 -7.31 9.86 2.18
N ILE A 36 -8.31 10.66 2.56
CA ILE A 36 -9.65 10.17 2.88
C ILE A 36 -10.32 9.56 1.64
N VAL A 37 -10.22 10.22 0.49
CA VAL A 37 -10.78 9.72 -0.78
C VAL A 37 -10.09 8.43 -1.18
N LEU A 38 -8.76 8.36 -1.15
CA LEU A 38 -7.99 7.15 -1.41
C LEU A 38 -8.34 6.04 -0.44
N ALA A 39 -8.53 6.33 0.85
CA ALA A 39 -8.91 5.34 1.84
C ALA A 39 -10.30 4.75 1.58
N ILE A 40 -11.27 5.60 1.21
CA ILE A 40 -12.63 5.16 0.85
C ILE A 40 -12.59 4.32 -0.43
N LEU A 41 -11.82 4.75 -1.43
CA LEU A 41 -11.63 4.00 -2.66
C LEU A 41 -10.93 2.66 -2.38
N LEU A 42 -9.83 2.65 -1.65
CA LEU A 42 -9.13 1.42 -1.26
C LEU A 42 -10.08 0.45 -0.57
N ALA A 43 -10.84 0.90 0.44
CA ALA A 43 -11.79 0.05 1.14
C ALA A 43 -12.90 -0.55 0.23
N ARG A 44 -13.29 0.17 -0.84
CA ARG A 44 -14.31 -0.30 -1.80
C ARG A 44 -13.74 -1.19 -2.90
N PHE A 45 -12.55 -0.87 -3.39
CA PHE A 45 -11.88 -1.60 -4.47
C PHE A 45 -11.07 -2.81 -3.97
N PHE A 46 -10.80 -2.91 -2.67
CA PHE A 46 -9.98 -3.98 -2.07
C PHE A 46 -10.46 -5.40 -2.36
N ILE A 47 -11.76 -5.56 -2.62
CA ILE A 47 -12.46 -6.85 -2.74
C ILE A 47 -12.76 -7.22 -4.20
N LEU A 48 -12.53 -6.33 -5.16
CA LEU A 48 -12.91 -6.54 -6.56
C LEU A 48 -12.26 -7.74 -7.24
N GLU A 49 -11.05 -8.11 -6.79
CA GLU A 49 -10.24 -9.15 -7.44
C GLU A 49 -10.86 -10.55 -7.25
N ILE A 50 -11.59 -10.79 -6.16
CA ILE A 50 -12.06 -12.13 -5.79
C ILE A 50 -13.36 -12.54 -6.50
N PRO A 51 -14.41 -11.69 -6.60
CA PRO A 51 -15.59 -12.01 -7.42
C PRO A 51 -15.23 -12.14 -8.90
N LEU A 52 -14.24 -11.39 -9.40
CA LEU A 52 -13.74 -11.50 -10.77
C LEU A 52 -13.03 -12.84 -11.04
N ALA A 53 -12.37 -13.40 -10.03
CA ALA A 53 -11.62 -14.65 -10.15
C ALA A 53 -12.48 -15.91 -9.91
N VAL A 54 -13.61 -15.80 -9.21
CA VAL A 54 -14.42 -16.94 -8.75
C VAL A 54 -15.77 -17.05 -9.46
N GLU A 55 -16.37 -15.95 -9.91
CA GLU A 55 -17.65 -15.99 -10.61
C GLU A 55 -17.44 -15.94 -12.14
N GLU A 56 -17.89 -16.97 -12.87
CA GLU A 56 -17.84 -17.03 -14.35
C GLU A 56 -18.79 -16.03 -15.07
N VAL A 57 -19.47 -15.13 -14.34
CA VAL A 57 -20.60 -14.37 -14.90
C VAL A 57 -20.23 -12.92 -15.28
N ALA A 58 -19.93 -12.77 -16.58
CA ALA A 58 -20.27 -11.64 -17.47
C ALA A 58 -19.85 -10.20 -17.06
N GLY A 59 -18.57 -9.88 -17.28
CA GLY A 59 -18.12 -8.51 -17.60
C GLY A 59 -17.69 -7.65 -16.40
N ALA A 60 -16.51 -7.04 -16.53
CA ALA A 60 -15.84 -6.24 -15.49
C ALA A 60 -16.71 -5.15 -14.85
N THR A 61 -17.66 -4.57 -15.59
CA THR A 61 -18.56 -3.52 -15.12
C THR A 61 -19.64 -4.02 -14.14
N LYS A 62 -20.10 -5.27 -14.28
CA LYS A 62 -21.07 -5.87 -13.34
C LYS A 62 -20.40 -6.28 -12.03
N THR A 63 -19.16 -6.75 -12.10
CA THR A 63 -18.33 -7.05 -10.92
C THR A 63 -18.04 -5.79 -10.09
N LEU A 64 -17.84 -4.65 -10.75
CA LEU A 64 -17.68 -3.34 -10.10
C LEU A 64 -18.92 -2.90 -9.32
N GLY A 65 -20.11 -3.05 -9.92
CA GLY A 65 -21.37 -2.76 -9.23
C GLY A 65 -21.58 -3.65 -8.01
N ARG A 66 -21.21 -4.94 -8.10
CA ARG A 66 -21.38 -5.89 -7.01
C ARG A 66 -20.41 -5.66 -5.85
N SER A 67 -19.14 -5.32 -6.10
CA SER A 67 -18.22 -4.97 -5.00
C SER A 67 -18.67 -3.69 -4.28
N TRP A 68 -19.23 -2.74 -5.04
CA TRP A 68 -19.77 -1.50 -4.50
C TRP A 68 -20.95 -1.76 -3.57
N GLU A 69 -21.85 -2.68 -3.93
CA GLU A 69 -22.98 -3.08 -3.10
C GLU A 69 -22.54 -3.88 -1.85
N LEU A 70 -21.59 -4.81 -2.01
CA LEU A 70 -21.02 -5.62 -0.93
C LEU A 70 -20.32 -4.76 0.14
N THR A 71 -19.61 -3.71 -0.28
CA THR A 71 -18.89 -2.81 0.63
C THR A 71 -19.79 -1.72 1.24
N LYS A 72 -20.98 -1.46 0.67
CA LYS A 72 -21.92 -0.41 1.10
C LYS A 72 -22.48 -0.66 2.50
N GLY A 73 -21.91 -0.03 3.52
CA GLY A 73 -22.34 -0.13 4.93
C GLY A 73 -21.29 -0.73 5.86
N TYR A 74 -20.24 -1.36 5.32
CA TYR A 74 -19.10 -1.88 6.09
C TYR A 74 -17.80 -1.10 5.84
N VAL A 75 -17.83 -0.02 5.05
CA VAL A 75 -16.66 0.83 4.71
C VAL A 75 -15.87 1.24 5.96
N ARG A 76 -16.54 1.66 7.04
CA ARG A 76 -15.88 2.05 8.30
C ARG A 76 -15.10 0.89 8.92
N ARG A 77 -15.65 -0.33 8.88
CA ARG A 77 -15.04 -1.53 9.46
C ARG A 77 -13.81 -1.97 8.66
N ILE A 78 -13.95 -2.00 7.32
CA ILE A 78 -12.85 -2.28 6.39
C ILE A 78 -11.75 -1.23 6.57
N PHE A 79 -12.11 0.05 6.65
CA PHE A 79 -11.15 1.12 6.86
C PHE A 79 -10.37 0.96 8.17
N ILE A 80 -11.03 0.64 9.29
CA ILE A 80 -10.33 0.39 10.57
C ILE A 80 -9.36 -0.79 10.45
N ILE A 81 -9.75 -1.89 9.79
CA ILE A 81 -8.86 -3.04 9.58
C ILE A 81 -7.65 -2.64 8.74
N LEU A 82 -7.85 -1.86 7.66
CA LEU A 82 -6.76 -1.36 6.83
C LEU A 82 -5.84 -0.40 7.57
N VAL A 83 -6.37 0.46 8.43
CA VAL A 83 -5.59 1.36 9.29
C VAL A 83 -4.74 0.56 10.28
N ILE A 84 -5.32 -0.44 10.94
CA ILE A 84 -4.60 -1.31 11.88
C ILE A 84 -3.51 -2.10 11.15
N ALA A 85 -3.84 -2.69 10.00
CA ALA A 85 -2.88 -3.38 9.14
C ALA A 85 -1.72 -2.47 8.72
N GLY A 86 -2.04 -1.24 8.27
CA GLY A 86 -1.06 -0.22 7.95
C GLY A 86 -0.16 0.09 9.15
N LEU A 87 -0.74 0.29 10.32
CA LEU A 87 -0.02 0.60 11.55
C LEU A 87 0.92 -0.53 11.99
N ILE A 88 0.55 -1.78 11.76
CA ILE A 88 1.40 -2.96 11.98
C ILE A 88 2.55 -3.00 10.95
N THR A 89 2.30 -2.62 9.70
CA THR A 89 3.36 -2.59 8.67
C THR A 89 4.36 -1.46 8.84
N LEU A 90 4.02 -0.37 9.55
CA LEU A 90 4.92 0.76 9.78
C LEU A 90 6.23 0.35 10.48
N PRO A 91 6.23 -0.29 11.68
CA PRO A 91 7.48 -0.68 12.34
C PRO A 91 8.27 -1.69 11.51
N VAL A 92 7.59 -2.64 10.86
CA VAL A 92 8.24 -3.62 9.97
C VAL A 92 8.90 -2.92 8.78
N GLY A 93 8.22 -1.94 8.18
CA GLY A 93 8.73 -1.14 7.07
C GLY A 93 9.96 -0.32 7.47
N ILE A 94 9.97 0.27 8.67
CA ILE A 94 11.14 1.01 9.20
C ILE A 94 12.32 0.06 9.36
N ILE A 95 12.12 -1.12 9.95
CA ILE A 95 13.18 -2.12 10.13
C ILE A 95 13.76 -2.55 8.78
N LEU A 96 12.89 -2.86 7.81
CA LEU A 96 13.31 -3.24 6.46
C LEU A 96 14.07 -2.10 5.77
N GLN A 97 13.62 -0.86 5.92
CA GLN A 97 14.29 0.30 5.33
C GLN A 97 15.69 0.50 5.90
N ILE A 98 15.85 0.38 7.23
CA ILE A 98 17.16 0.45 7.89
C ILE A 98 18.06 -0.66 7.34
N PHE A 99 17.55 -1.89 7.27
CA PHE A 99 18.29 -3.05 6.74
C PHE A 99 18.73 -2.84 5.29
N THR A 100 17.83 -2.38 4.42
CA THR A 100 18.14 -2.07 3.01
C THR A 100 19.21 -0.98 2.90
N THR A 101 19.14 0.06 3.74
CA THR A 101 20.10 1.18 3.73
C THR A 101 21.51 0.71 4.14
N ILE A 102 21.60 -0.12 5.18
CA ILE A 102 22.87 -0.70 5.64
C ILE A 102 23.45 -1.61 4.56
N LEU A 103 22.65 -2.51 3.98
CA LEU A 103 23.12 -3.40 2.91
C LEU A 103 23.59 -2.63 1.68
N GLN A 104 22.84 -1.61 1.26
CA GLN A 104 23.22 -0.76 0.14
C GLN A 104 24.57 -0.06 0.42
N GLY A 105 24.77 0.46 1.63
CA GLY A 105 26.04 1.09 2.03
C GLY A 105 27.23 0.13 1.99
N ILE A 106 27.06 -1.09 2.49
CA ILE A 106 28.11 -2.13 2.47
C ILE A 106 28.45 -2.52 1.02
N LEU A 107 27.44 -2.75 0.18
CA LEU A 107 27.66 -3.14 -1.22
C LEU A 107 28.34 -2.02 -2.02
N LEU A 108 27.95 -0.77 -1.80
CA LEU A 108 28.58 0.37 -2.47
C LEU A 108 30.05 0.51 -2.09
N LEU A 109 30.37 0.33 -0.81
CA LEU A 109 31.76 0.32 -0.31
C LEU A 109 32.59 -0.82 -0.92
N ALA A 110 31.99 -2.00 -1.11
CA ALA A 110 32.65 -3.14 -1.73
C ALA A 110 32.95 -2.93 -3.22
N ILE A 111 32.07 -2.24 -3.95
CA ILE A 111 32.21 -1.97 -5.40
C ILE A 111 33.18 -0.81 -5.67
N SER A 112 33.31 0.14 -4.75
CA SER A 112 34.18 1.32 -4.92
C SER A 112 34.94 1.64 -3.63
N PRO A 113 35.95 0.83 -3.25
CA PRO A 113 36.67 0.99 -1.99
C PRO A 113 37.62 2.21 -1.96
N THR A 114 37.96 2.78 -3.12
CA THR A 114 39.01 3.82 -3.27
C THR A 114 38.49 5.22 -3.59
N GLN A 115 37.19 5.38 -3.85
CA GLN A 115 36.59 6.69 -4.06
C GLN A 115 35.84 7.10 -2.78
N PRO A 116 36.02 8.33 -2.26
CA PRO A 116 35.04 8.86 -1.32
C PRO A 116 33.66 8.77 -1.99
N ILE A 117 32.62 8.46 -1.20
CA ILE A 117 31.24 8.41 -1.71
C ILE A 117 30.84 9.84 -2.06
N ASP A 118 31.25 10.31 -3.23
CA ASP A 118 30.89 11.60 -3.78
C ASP A 118 29.48 11.46 -4.33
N ALA A 119 28.51 11.87 -3.52
CA ALA A 119 27.08 11.89 -3.86
C ALA A 119 26.76 12.78 -5.09
N THR A 120 27.74 13.53 -5.59
CA THR A 120 27.68 14.37 -6.79
C THR A 120 28.06 13.65 -8.07
N ASN A 121 28.66 12.45 -8.02
CA ASN A 121 28.97 11.69 -9.22
C ASN A 121 27.71 11.00 -9.77
N PRO A 122 27.26 11.34 -11.00
CA PRO A 122 26.03 10.80 -11.56
C PRO A 122 26.06 9.27 -11.71
N ASN A 123 27.23 8.68 -11.94
CA ASN A 123 27.38 7.23 -12.09
C ASN A 123 27.17 6.50 -10.75
N ILE A 124 27.68 7.07 -9.64
CA ILE A 124 27.51 6.52 -8.30
C ILE A 124 26.04 6.65 -7.88
N GLN A 125 25.41 7.80 -8.15
CA GLN A 125 23.99 8.02 -7.85
C GLN A 125 23.08 7.04 -8.60
N PHE A 126 23.34 6.80 -9.89
CA PHE A 126 22.60 5.83 -10.69
C PHE A 126 22.77 4.40 -10.16
N LEU A 127 23.99 4.02 -9.80
CA LEU A 127 24.27 2.70 -9.22
C LEU A 127 23.59 2.52 -7.86
N SER A 128 23.65 3.53 -6.98
CA SER A 128 22.95 3.52 -5.70
C SER A 128 21.45 3.38 -5.89
N PHE A 129 20.85 4.12 -6.83
CA PHE A 129 19.42 3.99 -7.14
C PHE A 129 19.05 2.57 -7.59
N LEU A 130 19.80 1.99 -8.52
CA LEU A 130 19.59 0.62 -8.99
C LEU A 130 19.68 -0.41 -7.86
N LEU A 131 20.73 -0.33 -7.03
CA LEU A 131 20.92 -1.22 -5.88
C LEU A 131 19.79 -1.07 -4.86
N GLY A 132 19.42 0.17 -4.53
CA GLY A 132 18.32 0.45 -3.61
C GLY A 132 16.99 -0.09 -4.11
N TYR A 133 16.74 0.04 -5.41
CA TYR A 133 15.54 -0.50 -6.05
C TYR A 133 15.51 -2.03 -6.02
N ALA A 134 16.61 -2.69 -6.39
CA ALA A 134 16.71 -4.14 -6.40
C ALA A 134 16.53 -4.74 -4.99
N ILE A 135 17.22 -4.20 -3.98
CA ILE A 135 17.06 -4.64 -2.59
C ILE A 135 15.64 -4.33 -2.11
N GLY A 136 15.10 -3.16 -2.45
CA GLY A 136 13.74 -2.78 -2.11
C GLY A 136 12.71 -3.79 -2.65
N LEU A 137 12.86 -4.28 -3.88
CA LEU A 137 11.98 -5.32 -4.42
C LEU A 137 12.03 -6.61 -3.59
N LEU A 138 13.23 -7.04 -3.19
CA LEU A 138 13.40 -8.22 -2.33
C LEU A 138 12.77 -8.03 -0.95
N SER A 139 12.92 -6.84 -0.36
CA SER A 139 12.29 -6.52 0.92
C SER A 139 10.76 -6.55 0.87
N ASN A 140 10.16 -6.23 -0.28
CA ASN A 140 8.70 -6.29 -0.45
C ASN A 140 8.15 -7.72 -0.39
N VAL A 141 8.96 -8.75 -0.62
CA VAL A 141 8.56 -10.16 -0.55
C VAL A 141 7.97 -10.51 0.82
N PHE A 142 8.43 -9.86 1.89
CA PHE A 142 7.91 -10.10 3.24
C PHE A 142 6.57 -9.42 3.52
N LEU A 143 6.34 -8.24 2.96
CA LEU A 143 5.11 -7.46 3.19
C LEU A 143 3.96 -7.90 2.28
N LEU A 144 4.26 -8.36 1.07
CA LEU A 144 3.26 -8.81 0.12
C LEU A 144 2.31 -9.88 0.68
N PRO A 145 2.77 -11.02 1.25
CA PRO A 145 1.88 -12.06 1.76
C PRO A 145 1.02 -11.58 2.94
N PHE A 146 1.53 -10.67 3.76
CA PHE A 146 0.77 -10.05 4.85
C PHE A 146 -0.45 -9.29 4.32
N TRP A 147 -0.26 -8.46 3.30
CA TRP A 147 -1.37 -7.73 2.67
C TRP A 147 -2.39 -8.65 2.01
N GLN A 148 -1.94 -9.75 1.39
CA GLN A 148 -2.83 -10.73 0.79
C GLN A 148 -3.65 -11.50 1.83
N ALA A 149 -3.06 -11.85 2.98
CA ALA A 149 -3.78 -12.49 4.08
C ALA A 149 -4.92 -11.60 4.63
N ILE A 150 -4.66 -10.31 4.81
CA ILE A 150 -5.68 -9.36 5.26
C ILE A 150 -6.82 -9.26 4.24
N LYS A 151 -6.51 -9.17 2.94
CA LYS A 151 -7.52 -9.19 1.86
C LYS A 151 -8.44 -10.41 1.99
N ALA A 152 -7.85 -11.59 2.14
CA ALA A 152 -8.60 -12.84 2.25
C ALA A 152 -9.53 -12.86 3.48
N VAL A 153 -9.02 -12.44 4.65
CA VAL A 153 -9.80 -12.40 5.90
C VAL A 153 -10.96 -11.40 5.80
N VAL A 154 -10.72 -10.20 5.28
CA VAL A 154 -11.75 -9.17 5.12
C VAL A 154 -12.84 -9.64 4.16
N TYR A 155 -12.45 -10.28 3.06
CA TYR A 155 -13.41 -10.86 2.11
C TYR A 155 -14.28 -11.93 2.77
N TYR A 156 -13.66 -12.85 3.50
CA TYR A 156 -14.38 -13.93 4.18
C TYR A 156 -15.35 -13.40 5.26
N ASP A 157 -14.95 -12.41 6.07
CA ASP A 157 -15.84 -11.80 7.08
C ASP A 157 -17.06 -11.14 6.41
N LEU A 158 -16.88 -10.42 5.32
CA LEU A 158 -17.98 -9.76 4.60
C LEU A 158 -18.93 -10.76 3.96
N ARG A 159 -18.38 -11.78 3.30
CA ARG A 159 -19.16 -12.80 2.61
C ARG A 159 -19.93 -13.67 3.61
N THR A 160 -19.36 -13.99 4.76
CA THR A 160 -20.04 -14.70 5.84
C THR A 160 -21.21 -13.87 6.41
N ARG A 161 -21.01 -12.56 6.63
CA ARG A 161 -22.05 -11.68 7.21
C ARG A 161 -23.17 -11.32 6.24
N ARG A 162 -22.87 -11.14 4.95
CA ARG A 162 -23.86 -10.69 3.95
C ARG A 162 -24.51 -11.83 3.19
N GLU A 163 -23.72 -12.82 2.82
CA GLU A 163 -24.19 -13.91 1.96
C GLU A 163 -24.52 -15.16 2.78
N GLY A 164 -24.14 -15.20 4.06
CA GLY A 164 -24.47 -16.31 4.96
C GLY A 164 -23.92 -17.64 4.47
N ILE A 165 -22.70 -17.66 3.92
CA ILE A 165 -22.05 -18.87 3.36
C ILE A 165 -22.14 -20.06 4.31
N ASP A 166 -21.97 -19.82 5.61
CA ASP A 166 -22.03 -20.84 6.66
C ASP A 166 -23.39 -21.60 6.65
N LEU A 167 -24.48 -20.91 6.30
CA LEU A 167 -25.81 -21.51 6.14
C LEU A 167 -25.98 -22.26 4.81
N GLN A 168 -25.24 -21.88 3.77
CA GLN A 168 -25.28 -22.55 2.47
C GLN A 168 -24.49 -23.86 2.50
N LEU A 169 -23.31 -23.87 3.12
CA LEU A 169 -22.49 -25.08 3.29
C LEU A 169 -23.23 -26.13 4.12
N ARG A 170 -23.84 -25.72 5.24
CA ARG A 170 -24.64 -26.62 6.09
C ARG A 170 -25.87 -27.22 5.38
N LYS A 171 -26.37 -26.60 4.31
CA LYS A 171 -27.47 -27.14 3.49
C LYS A 171 -27.00 -28.08 2.38
N GLN A 172 -25.72 -28.05 2.01
CA GLN A 172 -25.15 -28.95 1.00
C GLN A 172 -24.66 -30.27 1.61
N ASP A 173 -24.35 -30.28 2.90
CA ASP A 173 -23.93 -31.48 3.65
C ASP A 173 -25.11 -32.36 4.15
N ILE A 174 -26.36 -32.02 3.81
CA ILE A 174 -27.59 -32.77 4.14
C ILE A 174 -28.19 -33.31 2.84
#